data_AF-A0A7Y2A6F1-F1
#
_entry.id   AF-A0A7Y2A6F1-F1
#
_cell.length_a   1.000
_cell.length_b   1.000
_cell.length_c   1.000
_cell.angle_alpha   90.00
_cell.angle_beta   90.00
_cell.angle_gamma   90.00
#
_symmetry.space_group_name_H-M   'P 1'
#
loop_
_entity.id
_entity.type
_entity.pdbx_description
1 polymer ?
#
loop_
_entity_poly.entity_id
_entity_poly.type
_entity_poly.pdbx_seq_one_letter_code
_entity_poly.pdbx_strand_id
1 'polypeptide(L)' 'MKIKSAEFVMSNSDVSKCPKNRMPEYAFIGRSNVGKSSLINMLMERKSLAKTSGRPGKTQLINHFLINSNWYLVDLPGYG' A
#
# COMPACT_ATOMS: atom_id res chain seq x y z
N MET A 1 -8.36 12.73 10.28
CA MET A 1 -7.96 13.07 8.89
C MET A 1 -8.95 12.42 7.94
N LYS A 2 -9.55 13.14 6.98
CA LYS A 2 -10.49 12.57 6.01
C LYS A 2 -9.77 12.25 4.70
N ILE A 3 -9.82 11.01 4.24
CA ILE A 3 -9.30 10.60 2.93
C ILE A 3 -10.36 10.96 1.89
N LYS A 4 -9.98 11.80 0.92
CA LYS A 4 -10.83 12.29 -0.17
C LYS A 4 -10.43 11.66 -1.51
N SER A 5 -9.14 11.39 -1.70
CA SER A 5 -8.63 10.68 -2.87
C SER A 5 -7.54 9.69 -2.47
N ALA A 6 -7.49 8.58 -3.20
CA ALA A 6 -6.47 7.55 -3.08
C ALA A 6 -6.17 7.00 -4.47
N GLU A 7 -4.93 7.15 -4.93
CA GLU A 7 -4.49 6.78 -6.26
C GLU A 7 -3.35 5.78 -6.18
N PHE A 8 -3.45 4.66 -6.90
CA PHE A 8 -2.34 3.74 -7.03
C PHE A 8 -1.28 4.37 -7.93
N VAL A 9 -0.06 4.55 -7.41
CA VAL A 9 1.04 5.16 -8.14
C VAL A 9 1.89 4.09 -8.81
N MET A 10 2.40 3.15 -8.01
CA MET A 10 3.26 2.09 -8.51
C MET A 10 3.41 0.94 -7.50
N SER A 11 3.94 -0.17 -8.02
CA SER A 11 4.31 -1.35 -7.26
C SER A 11 5.72 -1.76 -7.67
N ASN A 12 6.63 -1.87 -6.71
CA ASN A 12 8.03 -2.21 -6.96
C ASN A 12 8.54 -3.23 -5.94
N SER A 13 9.40 -4.15 -6.38
CA SER A 13 10.15 -5.04 -5.49
C SER A 13 11.43 -4.42 -4.95
N ASP A 14 11.88 -3.32 -5.56
CA ASP A 14 13.13 -2.64 -5.26
C ASP A 14 12.84 -1.23 -4.73
N VAL A 15 13.31 -0.96 -3.50
CA VAL A 15 13.15 0.33 -2.83
C VAL A 15 13.76 1.47 -3.66
N SER A 16 14.85 1.21 -4.39
CA SER A 16 15.50 2.24 -5.22
C SER A 16 14.65 2.73 -6.40
N LYS A 17 13.64 1.93 -6.80
CA LYS A 17 12.68 2.23 -7.87
C LYS A 17 11.38 2.85 -7.34
N CYS A 18 11.23 2.98 -6.03
CA CYS A 18 10.07 3.64 -5.41
C CYS A 18 10.10 5.16 -5.66
N PRO A 19 8.99 5.88 -5.46
CA PRO A 19 8.93 7.32 -5.66
C PRO A 19 10.06 8.02 -4.89
N LYS A 20 10.80 8.91 -5.53
CA LYS A 20 11.90 9.68 -4.90
C LYS A 20 11.43 10.99 -4.26
N ASN A 21 10.11 11.14 -4.19
CA ASN A 21 9.41 12.36 -3.85
C ASN A 21 9.57 12.59 -2.33
N ARG A 22 9.87 13.80 -1.86
CA ARG A 22 10.05 14.09 -0.42
C ARG A 22 8.72 14.23 0.35
N MET A 23 7.67 13.54 -0.07
CA MET A 23 6.37 13.61 0.61
C MET A 23 6.38 12.67 1.82
N PRO A 24 5.61 12.95 2.89
CA PRO A 24 5.49 12.03 4.01
C PRO A 24 4.97 10.67 3.56
N GLU A 25 5.56 9.59 4.08
CA GLU A 25 5.17 8.21 3.78
C GLU A 25 4.81 7.46 5.06
N TYR A 26 3.74 6.67 5.00
CA TYR A 26 3.27 5.86 6.11
C TYR A 26 3.13 4.41 5.65
N ALA A 27 3.98 3.55 6.18
CA ALA A 27 4.06 2.15 5.79
C ALA A 27 3.22 1.24 6.67
N PHE A 28 2.48 0.31 6.04
CA PHE A 28 1.76 -0.78 6.69
C PHE A 28 2.50 -2.10 6.47
N ILE A 29 2.84 -2.77 7.56
CA ILE A 29 3.45 -4.11 7.56
C ILE A 29 2.73 -5.01 8.55
N GLY A 30 2.65 -6.31 8.26
CA GLY A 30 1.98 -7.28 9.12
C GLY A 30 2.15 -8.69 8.59
N ARG A 31 1.66 -9.69 9.34
CA ARG A 31 1.70 -11.07 8.88
C ARG A 31 0.87 -11.29 7.63
N SER A 32 1.24 -12.27 6.80
CA SER A 32 0.40 -12.74 5.70
C SER A 32 -1.02 -13.08 6.21
N ASN A 33 -2.06 -12.63 5.49
CA ASN A 33 -3.47 -12.85 5.84
C ASN A 33 -3.97 -12.22 7.16
N VAL A 34 -3.23 -11.29 7.77
CA VAL A 34 -3.67 -10.58 9.00
C VAL A 34 -4.81 -9.56 8.76
N GLY A 35 -5.19 -9.30 7.50
CA GLY A 35 -6.21 -8.31 7.15
C GLY A 35 -5.69 -6.91 6.80
N LYS A 36 -4.38 -6.74 6.58
CA LYS A 36 -3.74 -5.47 6.16
C LYS A 36 -4.44 -4.84 4.94
N SER A 37 -4.64 -5.59 3.86
CA SER A 37 -5.31 -5.08 2.66
C SER A 37 -6.76 -4.67 2.91
N SER A 38 -7.47 -5.36 3.81
CA SER A 38 -8.83 -4.99 4.22
C SER A 38 -8.84 -3.65 4.95
N LEU A 39 -7.89 -3.43 5.87
CA LEU A 39 -7.73 -2.15 6.56
C LEU A 39 -7.40 -1.01 5.59
N ILE A 40 -6.50 -1.24 4.63
CA ILE A 40 -6.12 -0.24 3.62
C ILE A 40 -7.31 0.12 2.75
N ASN A 41 -8.06 -0.86 2.25
CA ASN A 41 -9.27 -0.63 1.46
C ASN A 41 -10.36 0.13 2.25
N MET A 42 -10.49 -0.16 3.56
CA MET A 42 -11.39 0.57 4.45
C MET A 42 -10.97 2.04 4.59
N LEU A 43 -9.69 2.32 4.84
CA LEU A 43 -9.16 3.68 4.97
C LEU A 43 -9.34 4.50 3.68
N MET A 44 -9.15 3.86 2.52
CA MET A 44 -9.26 4.51 1.22
C MET A 44 -10.70 4.64 0.70
N GLU A 45 -11.69 4.14 1.44
CA GLU A 45 -13.10 4.04 1.02
C GLU A 45 -13.26 3.37 -0.37
N ARG A 46 -12.31 2.50 -0.76
CA ARG A 46 -12.28 1.81 -2.06
C ARG A 46 -12.14 0.31 -1.85
N LYS A 47 -13.11 -0.46 -2.36
CA LYS A 47 -13.19 -1.91 -2.13
C LYS A 47 -12.07 -2.74 -2.78
N SER A 48 -11.34 -2.20 -3.76
CA SER A 48 -10.41 -2.99 -4.60
C SER A 48 -9.09 -2.28 -4.96
N LEU A 49 -8.67 -1.25 -4.20
CA LEU A 49 -7.45 -0.52 -4.52
C LEU A 49 -6.20 -1.30 -4.10
N ALA A 50 -6.20 -1.84 -2.88
CA ALA A 50 -5.19 -2.78 -2.42
C ALA A 50 -5.62 -4.20 -2.82
N LYS A 51 -4.87 -4.81 -3.74
CA LYS A 51 -5.12 -6.18 -4.20
C LYS A 51 -4.85 -7.16 -3.05
N THR A 52 -5.89 -7.86 -2.60
CA THR A 52 -5.76 -9.02 -1.71
C THR A 52 -5.29 -10.21 -2.53
N SER A 53 -3.98 -10.46 -2.63
CA SER A 53 -3.48 -11.66 -3.31
C SER A 53 -3.72 -12.88 -2.43
N GLY A 54 -4.68 -13.74 -2.79
CA GLY A 54 -4.98 -14.99 -2.06
C GLY A 54 -3.94 -16.10 -2.22
N ARG A 55 -2.81 -15.86 -2.89
CA ARG A 55 -1.73 -16.85 -3.09
C ARG A 55 -0.49 -16.43 -2.30
N PRO A 56 -0.13 -17.14 -1.22
CA PRO A 56 1.08 -16.88 -0.45
C PRO A 56 2.34 -17.08 -1.31
N GLY A 57 3.37 -16.26 -1.08
CA GLY A 57 4.76 -16.69 -1.28
C GLY A 57 5.47 -16.39 -2.61
N LYS A 58 4.91 -15.63 -3.56
CA LYS A 58 5.71 -15.21 -4.74
C LYS A 58 5.56 -13.73 -5.08
N THR A 59 6.51 -12.97 -4.56
CA THR A 59 6.83 -11.55 -4.82
C THR A 59 6.20 -10.55 -3.86
N GLN A 60 7.09 -9.93 -3.10
CA GLN A 60 6.87 -9.04 -1.98
C GLN A 60 6.86 -7.57 -2.45
N LEU A 61 5.89 -7.21 -3.28
CA LEU A 61 5.86 -5.86 -3.86
C LEU A 61 5.49 -4.80 -2.82
N ILE A 62 6.18 -3.66 -2.90
CA ILE A 62 5.89 -2.43 -2.15
C ILE A 62 4.92 -1.61 -3.00
N ASN A 63 3.68 -1.44 -2.53
CA ASN A 63 2.69 -0.64 -3.25
C ASN A 63 2.62 0.77 -2.68
N HIS A 64 2.68 1.78 -3.54
CA HIS A 64 2.55 3.18 -3.15
C HIS A 64 1.20 3.71 -3.60
N PHE A 65 0.49 4.33 -2.66
CA PHE A 65 -0.77 4.99 -2.92
C PHE A 65 -0.66 6.46 -2.54
N LEU A 66 -0.93 7.36 -3.48
CA LEU A 66 -0.95 8.79 -3.23
C LEU A 66 -2.32 9.16 -2.61
N ILE A 67 -2.28 9.71 -1.41
CA ILE A 67 -3.48 10.07 -0.65
C ILE A 67 -3.62 11.58 -0.62
N ASN A 68 -4.80 12.07 -1.02
CA ASN A 68 -5.13 13.50 -1.06
C ASN A 68 -4.08 14.36 -1.79
N SER A 69 -3.32 13.76 -2.72
CA SER A 69 -2.17 14.38 -3.41
C SER A 69 -1.09 14.95 -2.48
N ASN A 70 -1.05 14.53 -1.21
CA ASN A 70 -0.25 15.17 -0.16
C ASN A 70 0.70 14.23 0.61
N TRP A 71 0.47 12.92 0.58
CA TRP A 71 1.31 11.93 1.26
C TRP A 71 1.11 10.53 0.67
N TYR A 72 2.03 9.61 0.97
CA TYR A 72 1.97 8.23 0.51
C TYR A 72 1.55 7.26 1.61
N LEU A 73 0.57 6.42 1.30
CA LEU A 73 0.36 5.17 2.01
C LEU A 73 1.17 4.08 1.31
N VAL A 74 2.04 3.41 2.06
CA VAL A 74 2.93 2.36 1.55
C VAL A 74 2.46 1.01 2.09
N ASP A 75 2.06 0.11 1.20
CA ASP A 75 1.70 -1.25 1.56
C ASP A 75 2.92 -2.15 1.40
N LEU A 76 3.52 -2.53 2.52
CA LEU A 76 4.66 -3.44 2.52
C LEU A 76 4.19 -4.89 2.38
N PRO A 77 5.03 -5.75 1.80
CA PRO A 77 4.79 -7.19 1.79
C PRO A 77 4.55 -7.76 3.19
N GLY A 78 3.64 -8.73 3.27
CA GLY A 78 3.45 -9.49 4.49
C GLY A 78 4.67 -10.36 4.81
N TYR A 79 4.96 -10.53 6.10
CA TYR A 79 5.96 -11.47 6.59
C TYR A 79 5.30 -12.72 7.18
N GLY A 80 6.06 -13.83 7.25
CA GLY A 80 5.52 -15.10 7.75
C GLY A 80 4.77 -15.87 6.67
#